data_AF-A0A662RZC0-F1
#
_entry.id   AF-A0A662RZC0-F1
#
_cell.length_a   1.000
_cell.length_b   1.000
_cell.length_c   1.000
_cell.angle_alpha   90.00
_cell.angle_beta   90.00
_cell.angle_gamma   90.00
#
_symmetry.space_group_name_H-M   'P 1'
#
loop_
_entity.id
_entity.type
_entity.pdbx_description
1 polymer ?
#
loop_
_entity_poly.entity_id
_entity_poly.type
_entity_poly.pdbx_seq_one_letter_code
_entity_poly.pdbx_strand_id
1 'polypeptide(L)'
;MGKVISVSGKGGTGKTTLAALLLRVLLDNGGDRTILMVDADPASNLQEVLGVSVEKTVGIVATELKKKIEKGSLPIGISKADLLEAWVFETLVELPEY
;
A
#
# COMPACT_ATOMS: atom_id res chain seq x y z
N MET A 1 -7.80 -1.55 -19.87
CA MET A 1 -8.47 -0.79 -18.80
C MET A 1 -8.54 -1.70 -17.59
N GLY A 2 -7.89 -1.35 -16.48
CA GLY A 2 -7.83 -2.22 -15.29
C GLY A 2 -9.19 -2.33 -14.59
N LYS A 3 -9.38 -3.39 -13.79
CA LYS A 3 -10.55 -3.53 -12.91
C LYS A 3 -10.17 -3.09 -11.50
N VAL A 4 -11.04 -2.30 -10.87
CA VAL A 4 -10.90 -1.92 -9.46
C VAL A 4 -11.94 -2.67 -8.65
N ILE A 5 -11.50 -3.37 -7.61
CA ILE A 5 -12.37 -4.11 -6.68
C ILE A 5 -12.16 -3.52 -5.29
N SER A 6 -13.24 -3.09 -4.63
CA SER A 6 -13.21 -2.56 -3.27
C SER A 6 -14.01 -3.48 -2.35
N VAL A 7 -13.42 -3.88 -1.22
CA VAL A 7 -14.07 -4.71 -0.21
C VAL A 7 -14.39 -3.86 1.02
N SER A 8 -15.67 -3.70 1.35
CA SER A 8 -16.15 -2.89 2.48
C SER A 8 -17.12 -3.66 3.38
N GLY A 9 -17.30 -3.17 4.61
CA GLY A 9 -18.11 -3.85 5.63
C GLY A 9 -17.69 -3.49 7.06
N LYS A 10 -18.48 -3.91 8.05
CA LYS A 10 -18.24 -3.63 9.48
C LYS A 10 -16.88 -4.19 9.95
N GLY A 11 -16.37 -3.67 11.07
CA GLY A 11 -15.18 -4.24 11.72
C GLY A 11 -15.37 -5.72 12.07
N GLY A 12 -14.35 -6.54 11.83
CA GLY A 12 -14.37 -7.97 12.17
C GLY A 12 -15.12 -8.92 11.21
N THR A 13 -15.66 -8.44 10.08
CA THR A 13 -16.39 -9.30 9.12
C THR A 13 -15.50 -10.10 8.15
N GLY A 14 -14.18 -10.11 8.35
CA GLY A 14 -13.25 -10.88 7.51
C GLY A 14 -12.84 -10.23 6.18
N LYS A 15 -12.96 -8.90 6.04
CA LYS A 15 -12.64 -8.17 4.79
C LYS A 15 -11.23 -8.43 4.27
N THR A 16 -10.23 -8.34 5.14
CA THR A 16 -8.82 -8.57 4.79
C THR A 16 -8.59 -10.01 4.33
N THR A 17 -9.19 -10.97 5.02
CA THR A 17 -9.15 -12.39 4.63
C THR A 17 -9.79 -12.62 3.27
N LEU A 18 -10.95 -12.01 3.01
CA LEU A 18 -11.61 -12.08 1.71
C LEU A 18 -10.74 -11.49 0.60
N ALA A 19 -10.09 -10.35 0.84
CA ALA A 19 -9.20 -9.72 -0.13
C ALA A 19 -8.00 -10.61 -0.48
N ALA A 20 -7.38 -11.25 0.52
CA ALA A 20 -6.28 -12.18 0.31
C ALA A 20 -6.70 -13.46 -0.44
N LEU A 21 -7.86 -14.03 -0.10
CA LEU A 21 -8.43 -15.17 -0.83
C LEU A 21 -8.77 -14.82 -2.28
N LEU A 22 -9.30 -13.61 -2.51
CA LEU A 22 -9.58 -13.13 -3.86
C LEU A 22 -8.29 -13.00 -4.67
N LEU A 23 -7.24 -12.39 -4.10
CA LEU A 23 -5.92 -12.32 -4.73
C LEU A 23 -5.44 -13.73 -5.12
N ARG A 24 -5.50 -14.68 -4.19
CA ARG A 24 -5.08 -16.07 -4.45
C ARG A 24 -5.83 -16.70 -5.62
N VAL A 25 -7.16 -16.55 -5.66
CA VAL A 25 -8.01 -17.08 -6.74
C VAL A 25 -7.70 -16.42 -8.07
N LEU A 26 -7.42 -15.11 -8.09
CA LEU A 26 -7.05 -14.38 -9.32
C LEU A 26 -5.71 -14.88 -9.89
N LEU A 27 -4.73 -15.11 -9.01
CA LEU A 27 -3.42 -15.64 -9.40
C LEU A 27 -3.51 -17.09 -9.90
N ASP A 28 -4.25 -17.95 -9.19
CA ASP A 28 -4.38 -19.38 -9.53
C ASP A 28 -5.13 -19.62 -10.86
N ASN A 29 -6.06 -18.74 -11.24
CA ASN A 29 -6.84 -18.87 -12.49
C ASN A 29 -6.15 -18.28 -13.73
N GLY A 30 -4.86 -17.94 -13.64
CA GLY A 30 -4.12 -17.33 -14.76
C GLY A 30 -4.58 -15.91 -15.10
N GLY A 31 -5.10 -15.19 -14.11
CA GLY A 31 -5.45 -13.77 -14.23
C GLY A 31 -4.21 -12.89 -14.45
N ASP A 32 -4.45 -11.58 -14.63
CA ASP A 32 -3.38 -10.58 -14.69
C ASP A 32 -2.49 -10.72 -13.46
N ARG A 33 -1.17 -10.86 -13.67
CA ARG A 33 -0.19 -10.86 -12.58
C ARG A 33 0.08 -9.46 -12.05
N THR A 34 -0.27 -8.42 -12.80
CA THR A 34 -0.15 -7.03 -12.36
C THR A 34 -1.33 -6.66 -11.47
N ILE A 35 -1.27 -7.05 -10.20
CA ILE A 35 -2.29 -6.74 -9.18
C ILE A 35 -1.69 -5.80 -8.13
N LEU A 36 -2.32 -4.64 -7.95
CA LEU A 36 -2.03 -3.74 -6.84
C LEU A 36 -3.01 -4.01 -5.70
N MET A 37 -2.50 -4.50 -4.58
CA MET A 37 -3.25 -4.61 -3.33
C MET A 37 -3.03 -3.37 -2.47
N VAL A 38 -4.12 -2.82 -1.93
CA VAL A 38 -4.09 -1.64 -1.05
C VAL A 38 -4.85 -1.97 0.23
N ASP A 39 -4.19 -1.86 1.38
CA ASP A 39 -4.87 -1.86 2.69
C ASP A 39 -5.18 -0.41 3.09
N ALA A 40 -6.47 -0.12 3.25
CA ALA A 40 -6.95 1.20 3.68
C ALA A 40 -7.27 1.26 5.18
N ASP A 41 -6.93 0.21 5.94
CA ASP A 41 -7.10 0.14 7.39
C ASP A 41 -5.81 0.59 8.13
N PRO A 42 -5.88 1.56 9.06
CA PRO A 42 -4.72 1.97 9.86
C PRO A 42 -4.10 0.85 10.69
N ALA A 43 -4.89 -0.17 11.06
CA ALA A 43 -4.39 -1.32 11.82
C ALA A 43 -3.52 -2.26 10.97
N SER A 44 -3.53 -2.11 9.63
CA SER A 44 -2.74 -2.84 8.63
C SER A 44 -2.61 -4.32 8.95
N ASN A 45 -3.56 -5.14 8.52
CA ASN A 45 -3.53 -6.59 8.74
C ASN A 45 -3.19 -7.36 7.46
N LEU A 46 -3.20 -6.70 6.30
CA LEU A 46 -3.03 -7.38 5.01
C LEU A 46 -1.64 -8.00 4.87
N GLN A 47 -0.58 -7.32 5.31
CA GLN A 47 0.77 -7.82 5.19
C GLN A 47 0.99 -9.11 5.99
N GLU A 48 0.34 -9.24 7.16
CA GLU A 48 0.39 -10.46 7.96
C GLU A 48 -0.34 -11.62 7.26
N VAL A 49 -1.52 -11.35 6.70
CA VAL A 49 -2.30 -12.36 5.97
C VAL A 49 -1.58 -12.84 4.71
N LEU A 50 -0.87 -11.94 4.03
CA LEU A 50 -0.08 -12.27 2.84
C LEU A 50 1.31 -12.85 3.16
N GLY A 51 1.75 -12.78 4.41
CA GLY A 51 3.11 -13.21 4.80
C GLY A 51 4.21 -12.31 4.23
N VAL A 52 3.93 -11.03 4.04
CA VAL A 52 4.82 -10.04 3.42
C VAL A 52 5.36 -9.08 4.48
N SER A 53 6.65 -8.73 4.37
CA SER A 53 7.23 -7.66 5.19
C SER A 53 6.93 -6.31 4.57
N VAL A 54 6.38 -5.37 5.36
CA VAL A 54 6.17 -3.98 4.97
C VAL A 54 6.96 -3.09 5.93
N GLU A 55 7.98 -2.42 5.41
CA GLU A 55 8.86 -1.56 6.22
C GLU A 55 8.36 -0.13 6.35
N LYS A 56 7.64 0.35 5.33
CA LYS A 56 7.19 1.73 5.22
C LYS A 56 5.77 1.81 4.68
N THR A 57 4.96 2.70 5.26
CA THR A 57 3.59 2.95 4.82
C THR A 57 3.42 4.40 4.38
N VAL A 58 2.37 4.68 3.60
CA VAL A 58 2.00 6.04 3.18
C VAL A 58 1.82 6.96 4.40
N GLY A 59 1.28 6.44 5.51
CA GLY A 59 1.13 7.20 6.75
C GLY A 59 2.46 7.61 7.39
N ILE A 60 3.47 6.73 7.35
CA ILE A 60 4.84 7.03 7.81
C ILE A 60 5.44 8.13 6.93
N VAL A 61 5.36 7.99 5.61
CA VAL A 61 5.86 8.98 4.64
C VAL A 61 5.27 10.36 4.89
N ALA A 62 3.96 10.46 5.03
CA ALA A 62 3.28 11.73 5.30
C ALA A 62 3.77 12.37 6.62
N THR A 63 3.98 11.55 7.65
CA THR A 63 4.50 12.00 8.95
C THR A 63 5.95 12.48 8.85
N GLU A 64 6.80 11.77 8.12
CA GLU A 64 8.20 12.16 7.88
C GLU A 64 8.31 13.48 7.13
N LEU A 65 7.52 13.65 6.06
CA LEU A 65 7.49 14.88 5.29
C LEU A 65 7.10 16.08 6.16
N LYS A 66 6.05 15.93 6.98
CA LYS A 66 5.62 16.97 7.91
C LYS A 66 6.75 17.37 8.86
N LYS A 67 7.46 16.39 9.46
CA LYS A 67 8.61 16.65 10.34
C LYS A 67 9.75 17.38 9.64
N LYS A 68 10.04 17.07 8.36
CA LYS A 68 11.10 17.78 7.61
C LYS A 68 10.72 19.21 7.24
N ILE A 69 9.43 19.45 6.94
CA ILE A 69 8.90 20.80 6.73
C ILE A 69 9.08 21.64 7.99
N GLU A 70 8.67 21.11 9.15
CA GLU A 70 8.78 21.81 10.44
C GLU A 70 10.23 22.14 10.82
N LYS A 71 11.18 21.28 10.43
CA LYS A 71 12.62 21.47 10.68
C LYS A 71 13.32 22.32 9.63
N GLY A 72 12.63 22.74 8.56
CA GLY A 72 13.23 23.47 7.44
C GLY A 72 14.30 22.67 6.69
N SER A 73 14.27 21.34 6.75
CA SER A 73 15.32 20.44 6.23
C SER A 73 14.96 19.79 4.89
N LEU A 74 14.13 20.46 4.09
CA LEU A 74 13.74 19.97 2.77
C LEU A 74 14.80 20.28 1.70
N PRO A 75 14.96 19.39 0.70
CA PRO A 75 15.77 19.67 -0.48
C PRO A 75 15.29 20.94 -1.19
N ILE A 76 16.23 21.78 -1.61
CA ILE A 76 15.94 23.00 -2.39
C ILE A 76 15.80 22.60 -3.86
N GLY A 77 14.82 23.19 -4.55
CA GLY A 77 14.61 22.96 -5.99
C GLY A 77 13.68 21.80 -6.34
N ILE A 78 13.13 21.08 -5.34
CA ILE A 78 12.10 20.06 -5.52
C ILE A 78 10.82 20.53 -4.84
N SER A 79 9.67 20.32 -5.48
CA SER A 79 8.39 20.67 -4.85
C SER A 79 8.04 19.67 -3.73
N LYS A 80 7.24 20.12 -2.76
CA LYS A 80 6.77 19.23 -1.69
C LYS A 80 5.90 18.08 -2.22
N ALA A 81 5.20 18.30 -3.34
CA ALA A 81 4.35 17.31 -3.97
C ALA A 81 5.19 16.21 -4.62
N ASP A 82 6.20 16.58 -5.42
CA ASP A 82 7.09 15.62 -6.08
C ASP A 82 7.85 14.77 -5.06
N LEU A 83 8.28 15.39 -3.95
CA LEU A 83 8.94 14.67 -2.87
C LEU A 83 8.01 13.68 -2.17
N LEU A 84 6.76 14.08 -1.91
CA LEU A 84 5.76 13.20 -1.33
C LEU A 84 5.47 12.02 -2.25
N GLU A 85 5.27 12.29 -3.54
CA GLU A 85 4.99 11.29 -4.55
C GLU A 85 6.13 10.27 -4.64
N ALA A 86 7.38 10.74 -4.77
CA ALA A 86 8.56 9.87 -4.78
C ALA A 86 8.62 8.96 -3.55
N TRP A 87 8.42 9.51 -2.35
CA TRP A 87 8.46 8.71 -1.12
C TRP A 87 7.26 7.78 -0.97
N VAL A 88 6.10 8.11 -1.52
CA VAL A 88 4.96 7.18 -1.58
C VAL A 88 5.28 6.01 -2.50
N PHE A 89 5.91 6.25 -3.65
CA PHE A 89 6.37 5.17 -4.52
C PHE A 89 7.39 4.24 -3.83
N GLU A 90 8.26 4.78 -2.97
CA GLU A 90 9.17 3.98 -2.14
C GLU A 90 8.46 3.07 -1.12
N THR A 91 7.16 3.23 -0.89
CA THR A 91 6.39 2.33 0.00
C THR A 91 5.86 1.08 -0.70
N LEU A 92 5.99 1.00 -2.03
CA LEU A 92 5.56 -0.17 -2.77
C LEU A 92 6.43 -1.38 -2.41
N VAL A 93 5.76 -2.51 -2.17
CA VAL A 93 6.42 -3.81 -1.98
C VAL A 93 6.05 -4.68 -3.17
N GLU A 94 7.05 -5.09 -3.94
CA GLU A 94 6.90 -5.98 -5.09
C GLU A 94 7.19 -7.42 -4.65
N LEU A 95 6.35 -8.36 -5.07
CA LEU A 95 6.53 -9.78 -4.79
C LEU A 95 7.08 -10.48 -6.03
N PRO A 96 8.23 -11.18 -5.94
CA PRO A 96 8.90 -11.76 -7.11
C PRO A 96 8.15 -12.94 -7.73
N GLU A 97 7.23 -13.56 -6.99
CA GLU A 97 6.47 -14.73 -7.46
C GLU A 97 5.15 -14.38 -8.18
N TYR A 98 4.66 -13.15 -8.00
CA TYR A 98 3.44 -12.62 -8.62
C TYR A 98 3.33 -11.10 -8.45
#